data_AF-A0A9D7NFU1-F1
#
_entry.id   AF-A0A9D7NFU1-F1
#
_cell.length_a   1.000
_cell.length_b   1.000
_cell.length_c   1.000
_cell.angle_alpha   90.00
_cell.angle_beta   90.00
_cell.angle_gamma   90.00
#
_symmetry.space_group_name_H-M   'P 1'
#
loop_
_entity.id
_entity.type
_entity.pdbx_description
1 polymer ?
#
loop_
_entity_poly.entity_id
_entity_poly.type
_entity_poly.pdbx_seq_one_letter_code
_entity_poly.pdbx_strand_id
1 'polypeptide(L)'
;MKTLTNFTKERGIVLFLALFLSTTLGDKTSTHPSVYVFNGEKYVIQGELFSGMIGENLANYEHFPLPALQAQEGNFRVRISNESNGQQYTDMAQLLVVQHPQNKEVIVDQRGKAHLIGKAQKPNTVTSSNGSDLSLATGAKDDQVFAFDNEESSRNAVILKFKKPERTERGKLILRAQSSEWMAQVVDSYYRKFGKDFPNWLQEQNALSSPERLQGMRDNDLPLSVYLKRDGEWELLEYFVATTPLQARDLVVPLNLMSIKDPELELKLETGFKFWELDYAAMDFTPNGQVTTTFVQPTSALDQDKNNALALLADADLKYVVLKKTGDYIELLYPESAVTNAGGANAFFLYTKGYSEMNVRFEGAPEANELLKLKEPGALADYSKAEYLKRKGQAKLSSM
;
A
#
# COMPACT_ATOMS: atom_id res chain seq x y z
N MET A 1 -37.39 10.26 -17.32
CA MET A 1 -36.86 9.92 -15.98
C MET A 1 -37.01 8.41 -15.76
N LYS A 2 -36.05 7.63 -16.22
CA LYS A 2 -35.88 6.24 -15.77
C LYS A 2 -34.88 6.30 -14.63
N THR A 3 -35.27 5.77 -13.48
CA THR A 3 -34.50 5.67 -12.25
C THR A 3 -33.16 4.96 -12.51
N LEU A 4 -32.08 5.50 -11.93
CA LEU A 4 -30.71 4.96 -11.98
C LEU A 4 -30.57 3.53 -11.41
N THR A 5 -31.62 2.98 -10.78
CA THR A 5 -31.59 1.68 -10.11
C THR A 5 -31.53 0.45 -11.03
N ASN A 6 -31.68 0.59 -12.35
CA ASN A 6 -31.54 -0.52 -13.31
C ASN A 6 -30.21 -0.50 -14.09
N PHE A 7 -29.26 0.37 -13.74
CA PHE A 7 -28.00 0.57 -14.49
C PHE A 7 -26.80 -0.30 -14.05
N THR A 8 -26.98 -1.21 -13.08
CA THR A 8 -25.88 -1.98 -12.45
C THR A 8 -25.69 -3.39 -13.00
N LYS A 9 -26.45 -3.82 -14.01
CA LYS A 9 -26.41 -5.22 -14.49
C LYS A 9 -25.61 -5.49 -15.78
N GLU A 10 -25.15 -4.46 -16.47
CA GLU A 10 -24.33 -4.64 -17.68
C GLU A 10 -22.93 -4.09 -17.44
N ARG A 11 -22.00 -5.01 -17.10
CA ARG A 11 -20.54 -4.90 -17.24
C ARG A 11 -20.00 -3.46 -17.20
N GLY A 12 -20.06 -2.83 -16.03
CA GLY A 12 -19.35 -1.60 -15.74
C GLY A 12 -18.34 -1.90 -14.64
N ILE A 13 -17.07 -1.91 -15.01
CA ILE A 13 -15.95 -2.10 -14.11
C ILE A 13 -15.90 -0.92 -13.15
N VAL A 14 -15.71 -1.22 -11.85
CA VAL A 14 -15.83 -0.21 -10.80
C VAL A 14 -14.51 0.01 -10.09
N LEU A 15 -14.06 1.26 -10.10
CA LEU A 15 -12.82 1.68 -9.48
C LEU A 15 -12.98 2.07 -8.02
N PHE A 16 -11.95 1.79 -7.23
CA PHE A 16 -11.83 2.37 -5.89
C PHE A 16 -10.37 2.54 -5.47
N LEU A 17 -10.01 3.70 -4.89
CA LEU A 17 -8.88 3.91 -3.97
C LEU A 17 -9.10 5.17 -3.13
N ALA A 18 -9.28 5.10 -1.81
CA ALA A 18 -9.14 6.31 -0.99
C ALA A 18 -7.65 6.53 -0.76
N LEU A 19 -7.12 7.57 -1.37
CA LEU A 19 -5.81 8.13 -1.05
C LEU A 19 -6.04 9.60 -0.71
N PHE A 20 -5.40 10.05 0.37
CA PHE A 20 -5.36 11.42 0.91
C PHE A 20 -5.98 12.52 0.06
N LEU A 21 -6.90 13.30 0.63
CA LEU A 21 -7.19 14.61 0.02
C LEU A 21 -6.05 15.58 0.36
N SER A 22 -5.56 16.28 -0.66
CA SER A 22 -4.52 17.29 -0.52
C SER A 22 -5.03 18.51 0.25
N THR A 23 -4.16 19.04 1.10
CA THR A 23 -4.36 20.17 1.99
C THR A 23 -4.47 21.51 1.24
N THR A 24 -5.68 21.93 0.94
CA THR A 24 -6.03 23.36 0.94
C THR A 24 -7.31 23.51 1.76
N LEU A 25 -7.15 24.03 2.98
CA LEU A 25 -8.16 24.25 4.03
C LEU A 25 -8.50 23.04 4.92
N GLY A 26 -7.77 22.92 6.03
CA GLY A 26 -8.34 22.59 7.36
C GLY A 26 -8.79 21.17 7.68
N ASP A 27 -9.23 20.35 6.73
CA ASP A 27 -9.72 19.00 7.01
C ASP A 27 -8.68 17.94 6.63
N LYS A 28 -8.09 17.30 7.64
CA LYS A 28 -7.31 16.07 7.47
C LYS A 28 -8.26 14.95 7.09
N THR A 29 -8.35 14.64 5.80
CA THR A 29 -9.23 13.61 5.26
C THR A 29 -8.47 12.34 4.85
N SER A 30 -7.43 11.96 5.60
CA SER A 30 -7.01 10.55 5.60
C SER A 30 -8.23 9.70 6.01
N THR A 31 -8.22 8.41 5.69
CA THR A 31 -9.17 7.47 6.32
C THR A 31 -8.45 6.40 7.12
N HIS A 32 -7.13 6.41 7.10
CA HIS A 32 -6.28 5.35 7.58
C HIS A 32 -5.85 5.58 9.03
N PRO A 33 -5.79 4.52 9.86
CA PRO A 33 -5.28 4.67 11.22
C PRO A 33 -3.77 4.88 11.18
N SER A 34 -3.30 5.85 11.95
CA SER A 34 -1.88 6.08 12.20
C SER A 34 -1.36 5.13 13.28
N VAL A 35 -0.18 4.57 13.06
CA VAL A 35 0.52 3.70 14.01
C VAL A 35 1.65 4.49 14.67
N TYR A 36 1.65 4.45 15.99
CA TYR A 36 2.67 5.03 16.83
C TYR A 36 3.33 3.95 17.67
N VAL A 37 4.62 4.10 17.93
CA VAL A 37 5.35 3.25 18.88
C VAL A 37 6.02 4.10 19.92
N PHE A 38 6.12 3.57 21.14
CA PHE A 38 6.94 4.20 22.16
C PHE A 38 8.40 3.78 21.96
N ASN A 39 9.28 4.77 21.82
CA ASN A 39 10.70 4.54 21.50
C ASN A 39 11.63 4.60 22.73
N GLY A 40 11.09 4.55 23.94
CA GLY A 40 11.83 4.76 25.20
C GLY A 40 11.64 6.15 25.81
N GLU A 41 11.22 7.15 25.01
CA GLU A 41 11.03 8.52 25.48
C GLU A 41 9.63 9.06 25.16
N LYS A 42 9.16 8.85 23.93
CA LYS A 42 7.89 9.38 23.44
C LYS A 42 7.27 8.46 22.39
N TYR A 43 5.99 8.71 22.10
CA TYR A 43 5.36 8.11 20.93
C TYR A 43 5.88 8.76 19.66
N VAL A 44 6.32 7.94 18.71
CA VAL A 44 6.77 8.35 17.38
C VAL A 44 5.90 7.68 16.32
N ILE A 45 5.46 8.45 15.33
CA ILE A 45 4.68 7.91 14.21
C ILE A 45 5.55 6.96 13.39
N GLN A 46 4.98 5.83 12.98
CA GLN A 46 5.62 4.86 12.10
C GLN A 46 5.00 4.87 10.70
N GLY A 47 3.78 5.39 10.53
CA GLY A 47 3.04 5.45 9.27
C GLY A 47 1.57 5.10 9.49
N GLU A 48 0.85 4.73 8.42
CA GLU A 48 -0.57 4.39 8.48
C GLU A 48 -0.88 2.99 7.93
N LEU A 49 -1.91 2.34 8.47
CA LEU A 49 -2.38 1.00 8.07
C LEU A 49 -3.53 1.07 7.06
N PHE A 50 -3.92 -0.08 6.55
CA PHE A 50 -5.15 -0.31 5.78
C PHE A 50 -5.20 0.54 4.51
N SER A 51 -4.04 0.89 3.96
CA SER A 51 -3.94 1.61 2.70
C SER A 51 -4.58 0.80 1.58
N GLY A 52 -5.55 1.40 0.88
CA GLY A 52 -6.35 0.72 -0.13
C GLY A 52 -7.38 -0.30 0.39
N MET A 53 -7.45 -0.57 1.70
CA MET A 53 -8.42 -1.47 2.34
C MET A 53 -9.64 -0.69 2.84
N ILE A 54 -10.44 -0.17 1.92
CA ILE A 54 -11.66 0.59 2.27
C ILE A 54 -12.92 -0.24 2.06
N GLY A 55 -13.65 -0.47 3.14
CA GLY A 55 -14.78 -1.39 3.20
C GLY A 55 -14.35 -2.78 3.66
N GLU A 56 -15.23 -3.44 4.42
CA GLU A 56 -14.99 -4.76 5.02
C GLU A 56 -14.64 -5.83 3.99
N ASN A 57 -15.20 -5.72 2.77
CA ASN A 57 -14.90 -6.60 1.65
C ASN A 57 -13.46 -6.49 1.12
N LEU A 58 -12.67 -5.53 1.60
CA LEU A 58 -11.24 -5.43 1.32
C LEU A 58 -10.38 -5.62 2.58
N ALA A 59 -10.97 -5.98 3.71
CA ALA A 59 -10.23 -6.24 4.93
C ALA A 59 -9.22 -7.36 4.71
N ASN A 60 -7.95 -7.08 4.98
CA ASN A 60 -6.88 -8.05 4.77
C ASN A 60 -5.82 -7.91 5.88
N TYR A 61 -4.94 -8.90 5.94
CA TYR A 61 -3.81 -8.88 6.84
C TYR A 61 -2.74 -7.89 6.35
N GLU A 62 -2.12 -7.20 7.29
CA GLU A 62 -1.00 -6.30 7.06
C GLU A 62 0.14 -6.62 8.03
N HIS A 63 1.37 -6.55 7.52
CA HIS A 63 2.61 -6.77 8.27
C HIS A 63 3.39 -5.47 8.29
N PHE A 64 3.06 -4.61 9.24
CA PHE A 64 3.52 -3.24 9.24
C PHE A 64 4.83 -3.10 10.04
N PRO A 65 5.95 -2.64 9.45
CA PRO A 65 7.23 -2.58 10.15
C PRO A 65 7.24 -1.52 11.27
N LEU A 66 7.85 -1.86 12.41
CA LEU A 66 7.96 -1.01 13.59
C LEU A 66 9.43 -0.76 13.97
N PRO A 67 10.25 -0.11 13.11
CA PRO A 67 11.69 0.01 13.30
C PRO A 67 12.10 0.82 14.54
N ALA A 68 11.24 1.71 15.05
CA ALA A 68 11.53 2.51 16.25
C ALA A 68 11.00 1.89 17.55
N LEU A 69 10.39 0.70 17.50
CA LEU A 69 9.81 0.06 18.67
C LEU A 69 10.90 -0.38 19.64
N GLN A 70 10.79 0.03 20.90
CA GLN A 70 11.68 -0.37 21.98
C GLN A 70 10.88 -0.89 23.17
N ALA A 71 11.47 -1.83 23.90
CA ALA A 71 10.90 -2.27 25.17
C ALA A 71 11.16 -1.21 26.25
N GLN A 72 10.16 -0.96 27.08
CA GLN A 72 10.27 -0.15 28.29
C GLN A 72 9.44 -0.79 29.39
N GLU A 73 10.01 -0.93 30.59
CA GLU A 73 9.32 -1.49 31.75
C GLU A 73 8.70 -2.88 31.44
N GLY A 74 9.46 -3.74 30.74
CA GLY A 74 9.05 -5.09 30.40
C GLY A 74 7.98 -5.19 29.31
N ASN A 75 7.66 -4.09 28.60
CA ASN A 75 6.63 -4.08 27.57
C ASN A 75 7.05 -3.29 26.33
N PHE A 76 6.59 -3.74 25.16
CA PHE A 76 6.53 -2.95 23.95
C PHE A 76 5.18 -2.22 23.89
N ARG A 77 5.19 -0.93 23.53
CA ARG A 77 3.96 -0.12 23.47
C ARG A 77 3.70 0.36 22.03
N VAL A 78 2.53 -0.01 21.52
CA VAL A 78 2.05 0.39 20.19
C VAL A 78 0.72 1.10 20.35
N ARG A 79 0.44 2.13 19.56
CA ARG A 79 -0.85 2.80 19.52
C ARG A 79 -1.35 2.87 18.08
N ILE A 80 -2.60 2.46 17.88
CA ILE A 80 -3.33 2.64 16.62
C ILE A 80 -4.32 3.79 16.87
N SER A 81 -4.22 4.86 16.08
CA SER A 81 -4.93 6.12 16.32
C SER A 81 -5.70 6.57 15.08
N ASN A 82 -6.92 7.03 15.28
CA ASN A 82 -7.68 7.70 14.23
C ASN A 82 -7.34 9.19 14.22
N GLU A 83 -6.65 9.66 13.18
CA GLU A 83 -6.35 11.08 12.97
C GLU A 83 -7.22 11.73 11.90
N SER A 84 -8.36 11.09 11.62
CA SER A 84 -9.04 11.18 10.36
C SER A 84 -10.55 11.26 10.57
N ASN A 85 -11.27 11.80 9.58
CA ASN A 85 -12.73 11.88 9.65
C ASN A 85 -13.42 10.54 9.28
N GLY A 86 -12.66 9.53 8.87
CA GLY A 86 -13.16 8.17 8.59
C GLY A 86 -13.36 7.32 9.84
N GLN A 87 -14.04 6.18 9.69
CA GLN A 87 -14.13 5.16 10.72
C GLN A 87 -13.14 4.04 10.43
N GLN A 88 -12.54 3.46 11.46
CA GLN A 88 -11.47 2.47 11.30
C GLN A 88 -11.77 1.24 12.15
N TYR A 89 -11.59 0.07 11.55
CA TYR A 89 -12.01 -1.21 12.10
C TYR A 89 -10.80 -2.13 12.19
N THR A 90 -10.41 -2.53 13.40
CA THR A 90 -9.30 -3.47 13.64
C THR A 90 -9.86 -4.74 14.28
N ASP A 91 -9.65 -5.88 13.62
CA ASP A 91 -10.16 -7.21 13.99
C ASP A 91 -9.13 -7.96 14.85
N MET A 92 -7.84 -7.70 14.64
CA MET A 92 -6.75 -8.42 15.30
C MET A 92 -5.51 -7.54 15.32
N ALA A 93 -4.72 -7.58 16.40
CA ALA A 93 -3.47 -6.84 16.48
C ALA A 93 -2.40 -7.59 17.30
N GLN A 94 -1.53 -8.33 16.62
CA GLN A 94 -0.42 -9.08 17.20
C GLN A 94 0.92 -8.40 16.89
N LEU A 95 1.91 -8.60 17.75
CA LEU A 95 3.29 -8.24 17.45
C LEU A 95 3.99 -9.45 16.80
N LEU A 96 4.30 -9.33 15.52
CA LEU A 96 5.17 -10.28 14.82
C LEU A 96 6.63 -9.92 15.09
N VAL A 97 7.35 -10.86 15.68
CA VAL A 97 8.79 -10.77 15.92
C VAL A 97 9.49 -11.71 14.96
N VAL A 98 10.46 -11.18 14.21
CA VAL A 98 11.31 -11.96 13.33
C VAL A 98 12.74 -11.91 13.85
N GLN A 99 13.24 -13.06 14.30
CA GLN A 99 14.65 -13.22 14.64
C GLN A 99 15.48 -13.43 13.38
N HIS A 100 16.56 -12.68 13.28
CA HIS A 100 17.45 -12.73 12.13
C HIS A 100 18.92 -12.49 12.52
N PRO A 101 19.88 -12.89 11.66
CA PRO A 101 21.28 -12.52 11.83
C PRO A 101 21.46 -10.98 11.81
N GLN A 102 22.35 -10.46 12.67
CA GLN A 102 22.60 -9.01 12.80
C GLN A 102 23.06 -8.32 11.50
N ASN A 103 23.63 -9.07 10.56
CA ASN A 103 24.13 -8.55 9.28
C ASN A 103 23.12 -8.69 8.12
N LYS A 104 21.85 -8.93 8.42
CA LYS A 104 20.76 -9.07 7.44
C LYS A 104 19.63 -8.13 7.80
N GLU A 105 18.97 -7.60 6.79
CA GLU A 105 17.68 -6.92 6.95
C GLU A 105 16.54 -7.93 6.75
N VAL A 106 15.36 -7.62 7.32
CA VAL A 106 14.15 -8.42 7.17
C VAL A 106 13.09 -7.60 6.47
N ILE A 107 12.53 -8.15 5.40
CA ILE A 107 11.29 -7.64 4.80
C ILE A 107 10.26 -8.78 4.83
N VAL A 108 9.03 -8.49 5.26
CA VAL A 108 7.92 -9.45 5.27
C VAL A 108 7.09 -9.24 4.00
N ASP A 109 6.80 -10.29 3.26
CA ASP A 109 5.96 -10.20 2.06
C ASP A 109 4.47 -10.08 2.40
N GLN A 110 3.63 -9.81 1.39
CA GLN A 110 2.17 -9.68 1.57
C GLN A 110 1.51 -10.93 2.18
N ARG A 111 2.19 -12.08 2.15
CA ARG A 111 1.70 -13.38 2.64
C ARG A 111 2.23 -13.68 4.04
N GLY A 112 2.95 -12.75 4.67
CA GLY A 112 3.49 -12.89 6.03
C GLY A 112 4.78 -13.68 6.13
N LYS A 113 5.42 -13.99 5.01
CA LYS A 113 6.71 -14.68 5.02
C LYS A 113 7.85 -13.68 5.14
N ALA A 114 8.70 -13.88 6.15
CA ALA A 114 9.92 -13.10 6.34
C ALA A 114 11.03 -13.50 5.35
N HIS A 115 11.67 -12.49 4.78
CA HIS A 115 12.77 -12.64 3.83
C HIS A 115 14.03 -11.91 4.32
N LEU A 116 15.14 -12.65 4.41
CA LEU A 116 16.44 -12.09 4.72
C LEU A 116 17.05 -11.44 3.48
N ILE A 117 17.37 -10.15 3.60
CA ILE A 117 18.09 -9.39 2.59
C ILE A 117 19.57 -9.35 2.97
N GLY A 118 20.44 -9.72 2.03
CA GLY A 118 21.85 -9.92 2.27
C GLY A 118 22.78 -9.15 1.34
N LYS A 119 22.68 -9.39 0.04
CA LYS A 119 23.49 -8.79 -1.02
C LYS A 119 22.56 -8.31 -2.13
N ALA A 120 21.81 -7.26 -1.85
CA ALA A 120 20.97 -6.61 -2.84
C ALA A 120 21.85 -6.01 -3.96
N GLN A 121 21.48 -6.28 -5.21
CA GLN A 121 22.17 -5.85 -6.42
C GLN A 121 21.26 -4.89 -7.18
N LYS A 122 21.81 -3.73 -7.56
CA LYS A 122 21.10 -2.75 -8.39
C LYS A 122 20.84 -3.34 -9.79
N PRO A 123 19.81 -2.86 -10.50
CA PRO A 123 19.64 -3.18 -11.91
C PRO A 123 20.84 -2.70 -12.72
N ASN A 124 21.23 -3.47 -13.74
CA ASN A 124 22.20 -3.06 -14.75
C ASN A 124 21.63 -1.98 -15.68
N THR A 125 20.32 -2.02 -15.88
CA THR A 125 19.60 -1.10 -16.75
C THR A 125 18.22 -0.82 -16.18
N VAL A 126 17.84 0.44 -16.24
CA VAL A 126 16.53 0.94 -15.84
C VAL A 126 16.04 1.76 -17.01
N THR A 127 15.02 1.28 -17.72
CA THR A 127 14.46 2.03 -18.85
C THR A 127 12.97 2.21 -18.74
N SER A 128 12.45 3.26 -19.35
CA SER A 128 11.02 3.34 -19.66
C SER A 128 10.61 2.28 -20.69
N SER A 129 9.31 2.13 -20.93
CA SER A 129 8.77 1.29 -22.01
C SER A 129 9.24 1.70 -23.41
N ASN A 130 9.65 2.95 -23.63
CA ASN A 130 10.17 3.45 -24.91
C ASN A 130 11.72 3.43 -24.98
N GLY A 131 12.40 2.86 -23.98
CA GLY A 131 13.85 2.67 -23.98
C GLY A 131 14.67 3.85 -23.45
N SER A 132 14.02 4.87 -22.87
CA SER A 132 14.72 5.99 -22.23
C SER A 132 15.38 5.53 -20.93
N ASP A 133 16.64 5.89 -20.69
CA ASP A 133 17.38 5.57 -19.46
C ASP A 133 16.84 6.35 -18.25
N LEU A 134 16.57 5.62 -17.16
CA LEU A 134 16.01 6.12 -15.90
C LEU A 134 16.91 5.80 -14.69
N SER A 135 18.19 5.49 -14.93
CA SER A 135 19.14 4.99 -13.92
C SER A 135 19.35 5.89 -12.69
N LEU A 136 19.09 7.20 -12.79
CA LEU A 136 19.18 8.13 -11.67
C LEU A 136 18.09 7.92 -10.61
N ALA A 137 16.94 7.33 -10.97
CA ALA A 137 15.73 7.34 -10.13
C ALA A 137 15.51 6.06 -9.28
N THR A 138 16.47 5.12 -9.24
CA THR A 138 16.29 3.84 -8.52
C THR A 138 17.56 3.31 -7.85
N GLY A 139 18.60 4.14 -7.78
CA GLY A 139 19.95 3.72 -7.41
C GLY A 139 20.22 3.66 -5.91
N ALA A 140 19.54 4.46 -5.09
CA ALA A 140 19.70 4.52 -3.64
C ALA A 140 18.33 4.70 -2.98
N LYS A 141 18.25 4.55 -1.66
CA LYS A 141 17.07 4.97 -0.89
C LYS A 141 17.30 6.43 -0.48
N ASP A 142 17.10 7.35 -1.41
CA ASP A 142 17.47 8.78 -1.25
C ASP A 142 16.32 9.75 -1.60
N ASP A 143 15.11 9.22 -1.72
CA ASP A 143 13.88 9.92 -2.05
C ASP A 143 13.89 10.58 -3.45
N GLN A 144 14.84 10.20 -4.32
CA GLN A 144 14.83 10.57 -5.74
C GLN A 144 13.95 9.61 -6.53
N VAL A 145 12.66 9.90 -6.56
CA VAL A 145 11.64 8.97 -7.07
C VAL A 145 11.44 9.01 -8.58
N PHE A 146 11.22 7.84 -9.18
CA PHE A 146 10.55 7.70 -10.47
C PHE A 146 9.03 7.80 -10.30
N ALA A 147 8.43 8.85 -10.85
CA ALA A 147 7.03 9.22 -10.62
C ALA A 147 6.04 8.70 -11.67
N PHE A 148 6.43 7.77 -12.55
CA PHE A 148 5.56 7.15 -13.56
C PHE A 148 4.75 8.17 -14.39
N ASP A 149 5.42 9.19 -14.94
CA ASP A 149 4.81 10.37 -15.54
C ASP A 149 5.10 10.59 -17.03
N ASN A 150 5.33 9.51 -17.77
CA ASN A 150 5.47 9.58 -19.22
C ASN A 150 4.16 10.08 -19.85
N GLU A 151 4.17 11.33 -20.32
CA GLU A 151 3.04 12.01 -20.96
C GLU A 151 2.62 11.37 -22.30
N GLU A 152 3.37 10.40 -22.83
CA GLU A 152 2.99 9.63 -24.03
C GLU A 152 1.96 8.52 -23.71
N SER A 153 1.90 8.04 -22.46
CA SER A 153 1.04 6.90 -22.08
C SER A 153 0.32 7.13 -20.75
N SER A 154 -0.92 6.69 -20.66
CA SER A 154 -1.66 6.68 -19.38
C SER A 154 -1.24 5.50 -18.51
N ARG A 155 -0.81 4.40 -19.12
CA ARG A 155 -0.19 3.26 -18.43
C ARG A 155 1.32 3.41 -18.49
N ASN A 156 1.93 3.60 -17.33
CA ASN A 156 3.34 3.89 -17.17
C ASN A 156 4.07 2.65 -16.67
N ALA A 157 5.27 2.43 -17.19
CA ALA A 157 6.08 1.30 -16.77
C ALA A 157 7.57 1.63 -16.76
N VAL A 158 8.29 0.90 -15.91
CA VAL A 158 9.75 0.84 -15.87
C VAL A 158 10.19 -0.60 -16.04
N ILE A 159 11.16 -0.81 -16.93
CA ILE A 159 11.81 -2.09 -17.19
C ILE A 159 13.13 -2.11 -16.44
N LEU A 160 13.30 -3.13 -15.61
CA LEU A 160 14.47 -3.37 -14.78
C LEU A 160 15.19 -4.61 -15.29
N LYS A 161 16.49 -4.47 -15.59
CA LYS A 161 17.33 -5.59 -16.03
C LYS A 161 18.36 -5.92 -14.98
N PHE A 162 18.41 -7.18 -14.55
CA PHE A 162 19.36 -7.65 -13.54
C PHE A 162 20.22 -8.77 -14.10
N LYS A 163 21.50 -8.80 -13.72
CA LYS A 163 22.34 -9.97 -13.96
C LYS A 163 21.90 -11.11 -13.05
N LYS A 164 21.49 -12.24 -13.63
CA LYS A 164 21.19 -13.47 -12.91
C LYS A 164 22.50 -14.23 -12.63
N PRO A 165 22.83 -14.54 -11.36
CA PRO A 165 23.96 -15.42 -11.08
C PRO A 165 23.69 -16.84 -11.58
N GLU A 166 24.74 -17.51 -12.07
CA GLU A 166 24.63 -18.88 -12.55
C GLU A 166 24.02 -19.82 -11.49
N ARG A 167 23.21 -20.79 -11.95
CA ARG A 167 22.58 -21.82 -11.10
C ARG A 167 21.69 -21.28 -9.98
N THR A 168 21.28 -20.01 -10.05
CA THR A 168 20.34 -19.44 -9.08
C THR A 168 18.91 -19.75 -9.47
N GLU A 169 18.19 -20.41 -8.55
CA GLU A 169 16.80 -20.84 -8.76
C GLU A 169 15.77 -19.92 -8.10
N ARG A 170 16.22 -18.99 -7.24
CA ARG A 170 15.35 -18.09 -6.47
C ARG A 170 15.97 -16.71 -6.40
N GLY A 171 15.12 -15.69 -6.42
CA GLY A 171 15.52 -14.30 -6.21
C GLY A 171 14.47 -13.58 -5.38
N LYS A 172 14.80 -12.37 -4.94
CA LYS A 172 13.89 -11.48 -4.24
C LYS A 172 14.04 -10.10 -4.84
N LEU A 173 12.99 -9.62 -5.52
CA LEU A 173 12.92 -8.23 -5.93
C LEU A 173 12.57 -7.41 -4.69
N ILE A 174 13.36 -6.38 -4.43
CA ILE A 174 13.17 -5.43 -3.34
C ILE A 174 12.83 -4.10 -3.98
N LEU A 175 11.75 -3.49 -3.53
CA LEU A 175 11.32 -2.17 -3.97
C LEU A 175 11.22 -1.25 -2.76
N ARG A 176 11.49 0.04 -2.95
CA ARG A 176 11.02 1.09 -2.04
C ARG A 176 10.08 1.97 -2.83
N ALA A 177 8.79 1.95 -2.46
CA ALA A 177 7.78 2.63 -3.23
C ALA A 177 6.66 3.17 -2.34
N GLN A 178 6.00 4.22 -2.83
CA GLN A 178 4.77 4.74 -2.26
C GLN A 178 3.73 5.04 -3.34
N SER A 179 2.45 5.06 -2.94
CA SER A 179 1.41 5.74 -3.70
C SER A 179 1.69 7.25 -3.71
N SER A 180 1.47 7.92 -4.83
CA SER A 180 1.77 9.35 -4.94
C SER A 180 0.65 10.21 -4.33
N GLU A 181 0.99 11.45 -3.97
CA GLU A 181 -0.01 12.48 -3.66
C GLU A 181 -0.93 12.77 -4.86
N TRP A 182 -0.42 12.61 -6.08
CA TRP A 182 -1.21 12.82 -7.30
C TRP A 182 -2.33 11.79 -7.43
N MET A 183 -2.07 10.52 -7.14
CA MET A 183 -3.12 9.48 -7.12
C MET A 183 -4.23 9.88 -6.15
N ALA A 184 -3.83 10.34 -4.96
CA ALA A 184 -4.71 10.82 -3.92
C ALA A 184 -5.67 11.91 -4.42
N GLN A 185 -5.14 12.94 -5.08
CA GLN A 185 -5.92 14.01 -5.68
C GLN A 185 -6.83 13.54 -6.82
N VAL A 186 -6.34 12.63 -7.67
CA VAL A 186 -7.12 12.11 -8.80
C VAL A 186 -8.32 11.31 -8.30
N VAL A 187 -8.13 10.47 -7.29
CA VAL A 187 -9.25 9.66 -6.79
C VAL A 187 -10.23 10.49 -5.95
N ASP A 188 -9.77 11.49 -5.19
CA ASP A 188 -10.69 12.47 -4.58
C ASP A 188 -11.53 13.18 -5.65
N SER A 189 -10.89 13.65 -6.72
CA SER A 189 -11.58 14.29 -7.84
C SER A 189 -12.60 13.35 -8.48
N TYR A 190 -12.28 12.06 -8.63
CA TYR A 190 -13.22 11.04 -9.08
C TYR A 190 -14.41 10.89 -8.13
N TYR A 191 -14.18 10.83 -6.81
CA TYR A 191 -15.26 10.69 -5.82
C TYR A 191 -16.19 11.90 -5.78
N ARG A 192 -15.65 13.12 -5.92
CA ARG A 192 -16.44 14.35 -5.99
C ARG A 192 -17.44 14.36 -7.14
N LYS A 193 -17.14 13.68 -8.25
CA LYS A 193 -18.05 13.59 -9.41
C LYS A 193 -19.35 12.88 -9.11
N PHE A 194 -19.42 12.05 -8.07
CA PHE A 194 -20.68 11.46 -7.63
C PHE A 194 -21.58 12.46 -6.90
N GLY A 195 -21.03 13.57 -6.38
CA GLY A 195 -21.78 14.55 -5.61
C GLY A 195 -22.61 13.89 -4.50
N LYS A 196 -23.86 14.29 -4.39
CA LYS A 196 -24.82 13.72 -3.41
C LYS A 196 -25.09 12.20 -3.57
N ASP A 197 -24.77 11.60 -4.72
CA ASP A 197 -25.01 10.17 -4.98
C ASP A 197 -23.84 9.28 -4.50
N PHE A 198 -22.73 9.87 -4.02
CA PHE A 198 -21.58 9.13 -3.53
C PHE A 198 -21.90 8.06 -2.47
N PRO A 199 -22.76 8.31 -1.46
CA PRO A 199 -23.08 7.28 -0.47
C PRO A 199 -23.77 6.05 -1.07
N ASN A 200 -24.65 6.23 -2.07
CA ASN A 200 -25.31 5.12 -2.75
C ASN A 200 -24.30 4.31 -3.56
N TRP A 201 -23.42 5.00 -4.29
CA TRP A 201 -22.35 4.34 -5.03
C TRP A 201 -21.41 3.56 -4.10
N LEU A 202 -21.02 4.14 -2.96
CA LEU A 202 -20.17 3.48 -1.96
C LEU A 202 -20.86 2.24 -1.38
N GLN A 203 -22.17 2.30 -1.13
CA GLN A 203 -22.94 1.13 -0.69
C GLN A 203 -22.91 0.01 -1.74
N GLU A 204 -23.06 0.33 -3.03
CA GLU A 204 -22.92 -0.64 -4.12
C GLU A 204 -21.52 -1.26 -4.12
N GLN A 205 -20.46 -0.46 -3.85
CA GLN A 205 -19.09 -0.96 -3.79
C GLN A 205 -18.86 -1.91 -2.61
N ASN A 206 -19.46 -1.64 -1.47
CA ASN A 206 -19.33 -2.50 -0.29
C ASN A 206 -20.11 -3.81 -0.44
N ALA A 207 -21.07 -3.88 -1.37
CA ALA A 207 -21.81 -5.10 -1.70
C ALA A 207 -21.07 -6.05 -2.66
N LEU A 208 -20.00 -5.59 -3.33
CA LEU A 208 -19.17 -6.43 -4.20
C LEU A 208 -18.31 -7.42 -3.41
N SER A 209 -17.92 -8.53 -4.04
CA SER A 209 -16.92 -9.43 -3.47
C SER A 209 -15.50 -8.85 -3.53
N SER A 210 -14.60 -9.32 -2.65
CA SER A 210 -13.20 -8.90 -2.66
C SER A 210 -12.51 -9.10 -4.02
N PRO A 211 -12.67 -10.24 -4.72
CA PRO A 211 -12.07 -10.41 -6.05
C PRO A 211 -12.58 -9.41 -7.08
N GLU A 212 -13.87 -9.07 -7.07
CA GLU A 212 -14.45 -8.07 -7.97
C GLU A 212 -13.88 -6.68 -7.69
N ARG A 213 -13.77 -6.30 -6.40
CA ARG A 213 -13.14 -5.03 -6.00
C ARG A 213 -11.69 -4.93 -6.45
N LEU A 214 -10.90 -5.97 -6.21
CA LEU A 214 -9.48 -6.01 -6.59
C LEU A 214 -9.30 -6.04 -8.12
N GLN A 215 -10.20 -6.70 -8.84
CA GLN A 215 -10.19 -6.68 -10.31
C GLN A 215 -10.46 -5.27 -10.84
N GLY A 216 -11.47 -4.56 -10.30
CA GLY A 216 -11.78 -3.20 -10.72
C GLY A 216 -10.63 -2.21 -10.48
N MET A 217 -9.87 -2.40 -9.40
CA MET A 217 -8.63 -1.66 -9.17
C MET A 217 -7.57 -1.94 -10.23
N ARG A 218 -7.31 -3.22 -10.54
CA ARG A 218 -6.33 -3.63 -11.56
C ARG A 218 -6.71 -3.18 -12.96
N ASP A 219 -7.98 -3.28 -13.31
CA ASP A 219 -8.49 -2.86 -14.62
C ASP A 219 -8.20 -1.38 -14.88
N ASN A 220 -7.93 -0.60 -13.84
CA ASN A 220 -7.64 0.82 -13.91
C ASN A 220 -6.22 1.20 -13.55
N ASP A 221 -5.32 0.21 -13.58
CA ASP A 221 -3.89 0.39 -13.41
C ASP A 221 -3.52 1.02 -12.06
N LEU A 222 -4.41 0.97 -11.06
CA LEU A 222 -4.19 1.56 -9.73
C LEU A 222 -3.04 0.89 -8.96
N PRO A 223 -2.97 -0.47 -8.92
CA PRO A 223 -1.88 -1.14 -8.23
C PRO A 223 -0.52 -0.93 -8.92
N LEU A 224 0.55 -1.01 -8.14
CA LEU A 224 1.88 -1.25 -8.70
C LEU A 224 2.00 -2.73 -9.03
N SER A 225 1.96 -3.06 -10.31
CA SER A 225 2.01 -4.45 -10.81
C SER A 225 3.43 -4.83 -11.18
N VAL A 226 3.86 -6.02 -10.75
CA VAL A 226 5.21 -6.55 -10.99
C VAL A 226 5.12 -7.74 -11.94
N TYR A 227 5.77 -7.61 -13.09
CA TYR A 227 5.84 -8.65 -14.10
C TYR A 227 7.27 -9.17 -14.24
N LEU A 228 7.40 -10.44 -14.58
CA LEU A 228 8.65 -11.08 -14.95
C LEU A 228 8.53 -11.61 -16.37
N LYS A 229 9.55 -11.33 -17.19
CA LYS A 229 9.59 -11.84 -18.55
C LYS A 229 10.00 -13.31 -18.57
N ARG A 230 9.22 -14.16 -19.21
CA ARG A 230 9.52 -15.58 -19.46
C ARG A 230 9.20 -15.93 -20.90
N ASP A 231 10.16 -16.54 -21.59
CA ASP A 231 9.99 -16.98 -22.99
C ASP A 231 9.46 -15.86 -23.92
N GLY A 232 9.85 -14.61 -23.65
CA GLY A 232 9.42 -13.43 -24.40
C GLY A 232 8.15 -12.74 -23.87
N GLU A 233 7.38 -13.40 -23.01
CA GLU A 233 6.08 -12.92 -22.51
C GLU A 233 6.18 -12.34 -21.09
N TRP A 234 5.33 -11.35 -20.78
CA TRP A 234 5.23 -10.77 -19.44
C TRP A 234 4.24 -11.54 -18.57
N GLU A 235 4.73 -12.21 -17.54
CA GLU A 235 3.91 -12.90 -16.53
C GLU A 235 3.74 -12.01 -15.30
N LEU A 236 2.49 -11.76 -14.86
CA LEU A 236 2.22 -11.06 -13.61
C LEU A 236 2.64 -11.92 -12.42
N LEU A 237 3.54 -11.40 -11.58
CA LEU A 237 3.99 -12.09 -10.37
C LEU A 237 3.24 -11.65 -9.12
N GLU A 238 3.05 -10.34 -8.97
CA GLU A 238 2.48 -9.74 -7.76
C GLU A 238 1.97 -8.33 -8.08
N TYR A 239 1.06 -7.81 -7.26
CA TYR A 239 0.66 -6.41 -7.32
C TYR A 239 0.44 -5.84 -5.92
N PHE A 240 0.72 -4.55 -5.75
CA PHE A 240 0.51 -3.83 -4.49
C PHE A 240 -0.62 -2.83 -4.70
N VAL A 241 -1.73 -2.98 -3.97
CA VAL A 241 -2.95 -2.17 -4.18
C VAL A 241 -2.72 -0.70 -3.88
N ALA A 242 -2.15 -0.38 -2.72
CA ALA A 242 -1.75 0.95 -2.34
C ALA A 242 -0.78 0.90 -1.17
N THR A 243 -0.10 2.01 -0.98
CA THR A 243 0.59 2.39 0.26
C THR A 243 0.21 3.85 0.55
N THR A 244 0.68 4.42 1.64
CA THR A 244 0.36 5.81 1.97
C THR A 244 1.37 6.76 1.32
N PRO A 245 0.96 7.93 0.79
CA PRO A 245 1.89 8.93 0.24
C PRO A 245 2.80 9.56 1.30
N LEU A 246 2.51 9.34 2.59
CA LEU A 246 3.29 9.87 3.70
C LEU A 246 4.62 9.15 3.92
N GLN A 247 4.74 7.90 3.45
CA GLN A 247 5.93 7.10 3.71
C GLN A 247 6.09 5.94 2.73
N ALA A 248 7.23 5.93 2.05
CA ALA A 248 7.66 4.81 1.23
C ALA A 248 7.86 3.53 2.05
N ARG A 249 7.37 2.43 1.48
CA ARG A 249 7.49 1.09 2.05
C ARG A 249 8.56 0.30 1.32
N ASP A 250 9.34 -0.45 2.08
CA ASP A 250 10.18 -1.50 1.53
C ASP A 250 9.30 -2.73 1.29
N LEU A 251 9.20 -3.13 0.02
CA LEU A 251 8.39 -4.23 -0.47
C LEU A 251 9.29 -5.34 -0.99
N VAL A 252 8.84 -6.60 -0.87
CA VAL A 252 9.57 -7.75 -1.40
C VAL A 252 8.66 -8.65 -2.23
N VAL A 253 9.12 -9.01 -3.42
CA VAL A 253 8.49 -10.02 -4.28
C VAL A 253 9.45 -11.20 -4.41
N PRO A 254 9.13 -12.39 -3.87
CA PRO A 254 9.93 -13.58 -4.10
C PRO A 254 9.73 -14.12 -5.52
N LEU A 255 10.82 -14.45 -6.20
CA LEU A 255 10.82 -14.97 -7.57
C LEU A 255 11.22 -16.44 -7.60
N ASN A 256 10.46 -17.23 -8.36
CA ASN A 256 10.90 -18.55 -8.83
C ASN A 256 11.62 -18.40 -10.17
N LEU A 257 12.91 -18.73 -10.20
CA LEU A 257 13.80 -18.56 -11.34
C LEU A 257 14.25 -19.89 -11.96
N MET A 258 13.70 -21.03 -11.52
CA MET A 258 14.11 -22.37 -11.99
C MET A 258 13.99 -22.54 -13.50
N SER A 259 12.94 -21.98 -14.11
CA SER A 259 12.69 -22.10 -15.56
C SER A 259 13.48 -21.11 -16.40
N ILE A 260 14.08 -20.06 -15.81
CA ILE A 260 14.77 -19.01 -16.56
C ILE A 260 16.22 -19.39 -16.75
N LYS A 261 16.64 -19.67 -17.98
CA LYS A 261 18.05 -19.96 -18.30
C LYS A 261 18.85 -18.73 -18.72
N ASP A 262 18.16 -17.65 -19.05
CA ASP A 262 18.78 -16.39 -19.46
C ASP A 262 19.67 -15.83 -18.33
N PRO A 263 20.92 -15.41 -18.63
CA PRO A 263 21.77 -14.71 -17.66
C PRO A 263 21.27 -13.30 -17.29
N GLU A 264 20.29 -12.76 -18.00
CA GLU A 264 19.61 -11.50 -17.69
C GLU A 264 18.15 -11.74 -17.27
N LEU A 265 17.73 -11.12 -16.18
CA LEU A 265 16.34 -11.07 -15.75
C LEU A 265 15.74 -9.74 -16.13
N GLU A 266 14.62 -9.78 -16.83
CA GLU A 266 13.82 -8.59 -17.17
C GLU A 266 12.55 -8.58 -16.31
N LEU A 267 12.41 -7.52 -15.51
CA LEU A 267 11.20 -7.24 -14.75
C LEU A 267 10.55 -5.96 -15.26
N LYS A 268 9.22 -5.90 -15.19
CA LYS A 268 8.45 -4.68 -15.49
C LYS A 268 7.63 -4.30 -14.27
N LEU A 269 7.77 -3.06 -13.83
CA LEU A 269 6.86 -2.45 -12.87
C LEU A 269 5.91 -1.55 -13.64
N GLU A 270 4.61 -1.70 -13.45
CA GLU A 270 3.57 -1.01 -14.24
C GLU A 270 2.43 -0.50 -13.36
N THR A 271 1.96 0.71 -13.66
CA THR A 271 0.85 1.38 -12.97
C THR A 271 0.27 2.51 -13.85
N GLY A 272 -0.80 3.15 -13.42
CA GLY A 272 -1.40 4.30 -14.09
C GLY A 272 -0.57 5.58 -13.93
N PHE A 273 -0.90 6.57 -14.73
CA PHE A 273 -0.16 7.82 -14.82
C PHE A 273 -0.04 8.49 -13.45
N LYS A 274 1.21 8.64 -12.98
CA LYS A 274 1.56 9.24 -11.69
C LYS A 274 0.92 8.59 -10.48
N PHE A 275 0.56 7.31 -10.52
CA PHE A 275 -0.07 6.66 -9.37
C PHE A 275 0.90 6.23 -8.27
N TRP A 276 2.12 5.89 -8.64
CA TRP A 276 3.17 5.49 -7.71
C TRP A 276 4.43 6.32 -7.88
N GLU A 277 5.26 6.25 -6.85
CA GLU A 277 6.61 6.77 -6.79
C GLU A 277 7.53 5.62 -6.39
N LEU A 278 8.56 5.37 -7.20
CA LEU A 278 9.56 4.33 -6.95
C LEU A 278 10.89 5.00 -6.62
N ASP A 279 11.37 4.80 -5.41
CA ASP A 279 12.65 5.34 -4.90
C ASP A 279 13.81 4.38 -5.15
N TYR A 280 13.58 3.08 -4.97
CA TYR A 280 14.64 2.07 -5.04
C TYR A 280 14.15 0.77 -5.63
N ALA A 281 15.00 0.12 -6.43
CA ALA A 281 14.80 -1.25 -6.88
C ALA A 281 16.10 -2.05 -6.84
N ALA A 282 16.04 -3.27 -6.32
CA ALA A 282 17.19 -4.19 -6.31
C ALA A 282 16.75 -5.66 -6.35
N MET A 283 17.69 -6.54 -6.68
CA MET A 283 17.51 -7.98 -6.63
C MET A 283 18.46 -8.60 -5.61
N ASP A 284 17.95 -9.44 -4.72
CA ASP A 284 18.77 -10.25 -3.81
C ASP A 284 18.64 -11.74 -4.13
N PHE A 285 19.76 -12.34 -4.49
CA PHE A 285 19.89 -13.77 -4.80
C PHE A 285 20.44 -14.60 -3.64
N THR A 286 20.67 -13.98 -2.47
CA THR A 286 21.09 -14.71 -1.27
C THR A 286 19.97 -15.68 -0.89
N PRO A 287 20.27 -16.98 -0.68
CA PRO A 287 19.28 -17.91 -0.19
C PRO A 287 18.63 -17.39 1.10
N ASN A 288 17.31 -17.55 1.22
CA ASN A 288 16.64 -17.19 2.46
C ASN A 288 17.07 -18.20 3.54
N GLY A 289 17.82 -17.72 4.53
CA GLY A 289 18.22 -18.54 5.67
C GLY A 289 17.03 -18.89 6.56
N GLN A 290 17.27 -19.68 7.60
CA GLN A 290 16.25 -19.93 8.61
C GLN A 290 15.99 -18.65 9.41
N VAL A 291 14.72 -18.28 9.51
CA VAL A 291 14.21 -17.22 10.38
C VAL A 291 13.23 -17.84 11.36
N THR A 292 13.27 -17.38 12.60
CA THR A 292 12.28 -17.75 13.61
C THR A 292 11.29 -16.60 13.72
N THR A 293 10.01 -16.89 13.46
CA THR A 293 8.93 -15.94 13.64
C THR A 293 8.14 -16.29 14.91
N THR A 294 7.76 -15.28 15.67
CA THR A 294 6.92 -15.43 16.86
C THR A 294 5.81 -14.39 16.81
N PHE A 295 4.57 -14.83 16.96
CA PHE A 295 3.42 -13.95 17.11
C PHE A 295 3.13 -13.77 18.60
N VAL A 296 3.21 -12.53 19.06
CA VAL A 296 3.00 -12.16 20.46
C VAL A 296 1.64 -11.48 20.58
N GLN A 297 0.76 -12.07 21.37
CA GLN A 297 -0.53 -11.48 21.71
C GLN A 297 -0.32 -10.26 22.64
N PRO A 298 -1.16 -9.21 22.51
CA PRO A 298 -1.14 -8.14 23.50
C PRO A 298 -1.60 -8.68 24.86
N THR A 299 -1.04 -8.14 25.94
CA THR A 299 -1.50 -8.40 27.32
C THR A 299 -2.46 -7.33 27.81
N SER A 300 -2.51 -6.19 27.12
CA SER A 300 -3.43 -5.09 27.37
C SER A 300 -3.79 -4.40 26.06
N ALA A 301 -5.05 -4.02 25.92
CA ALA A 301 -5.53 -3.12 24.88
C ALA A 301 -6.54 -2.16 25.53
N LEU A 302 -6.14 -0.90 25.70
CA LEU A 302 -6.95 0.13 26.35
C LEU A 302 -7.25 1.27 25.39
N ASP A 303 -8.51 1.69 25.33
CA ASP A 303 -8.89 2.88 24.55
C ASP A 303 -8.52 4.18 25.28
N GLN A 304 -8.84 5.33 24.69
CA GLN A 304 -8.58 6.64 25.27
C GLN A 304 -9.25 6.86 26.65
N ASP A 305 -10.32 6.14 26.93
CA ASP A 305 -11.12 6.22 28.16
C ASP A 305 -10.76 5.09 29.15
N LYS A 306 -9.70 4.32 28.86
CA LYS A 306 -9.21 3.17 29.63
C LYS A 306 -10.18 1.98 29.66
N ASN A 307 -11.10 1.88 28.71
CA ASN A 307 -11.89 0.68 28.52
C ASN A 307 -11.04 -0.43 27.88
N ASN A 308 -11.28 -1.67 28.29
CA ASN A 308 -10.54 -2.82 27.79
C ASN A 308 -11.15 -3.35 26.49
N ALA A 309 -10.35 -3.40 25.43
CA ALA A 309 -10.71 -3.94 24.13
C ALA A 309 -9.91 -5.20 23.75
N LEU A 310 -9.18 -5.81 24.69
CA LEU A 310 -8.24 -6.89 24.43
C LEU A 310 -8.90 -8.10 23.74
N ALA A 311 -10.10 -8.46 24.17
CA ALA A 311 -10.84 -9.58 23.61
C ALA A 311 -11.23 -9.37 22.13
N LEU A 312 -11.32 -8.12 21.67
CA LEU A 312 -11.65 -7.77 20.27
C LEU A 312 -10.43 -7.78 19.35
N LEU A 313 -9.23 -8.02 19.88
CA LEU A 313 -7.98 -7.99 19.09
C LEU A 313 -7.21 -9.31 19.13
N ALA A 314 -7.79 -10.33 19.77
CA ALA A 314 -7.14 -11.61 20.00
C ALA A 314 -7.02 -12.45 18.71
N ASP A 315 -8.09 -12.44 17.90
CA ASP A 315 -8.22 -13.26 16.70
C ASP A 315 -9.04 -12.51 15.64
N ALA A 316 -8.81 -12.82 14.36
CA ALA A 316 -9.56 -12.26 13.25
C ALA A 316 -10.96 -12.91 13.10
N ASP A 317 -11.89 -12.55 13.99
CA ASP A 317 -13.22 -13.17 14.13
C ASP A 317 -14.40 -12.29 13.69
N LEU A 318 -14.09 -11.21 12.96
CA LEU A 318 -15.03 -10.18 12.49
C LEU A 318 -15.65 -9.36 13.64
N LYS A 319 -14.98 -9.30 14.79
CA LYS A 319 -15.33 -8.38 15.87
C LYS A 319 -14.27 -7.31 15.98
N TYR A 320 -14.70 -6.08 15.79
CA TYR A 320 -13.77 -4.97 15.60
C TYR A 320 -13.66 -4.08 16.83
N VAL A 321 -12.43 -3.67 17.13
CA VAL A 321 -12.20 -2.35 17.71
C VAL A 321 -12.52 -1.31 16.65
N VAL A 322 -13.40 -0.37 17.00
CA VAL A 322 -13.86 0.68 16.08
C VAL A 322 -13.39 2.05 16.58
N LEU A 323 -12.47 2.67 15.87
CA LEU A 323 -12.06 4.06 16.10
C LEU A 323 -12.94 4.96 15.24
N LYS A 324 -13.90 5.66 15.85
CA LYS A 324 -15.00 6.33 15.14
C LYS A 324 -14.72 7.78 14.82
N LYS A 325 -13.89 8.44 15.62
CA LYS A 325 -13.66 9.89 15.57
C LYS A 325 -12.17 10.20 15.60
N THR A 326 -11.82 11.34 15.03
CA THR A 326 -10.50 11.95 15.20
C THR A 326 -10.15 12.06 16.69
N GLY A 327 -9.00 11.49 17.07
CA GLY A 327 -8.51 11.44 18.44
C GLY A 327 -8.79 10.11 19.16
N ASP A 328 -9.67 9.26 18.65
CA ASP A 328 -9.85 7.90 19.18
C ASP A 328 -8.56 7.10 18.97
N TYR A 329 -8.16 6.31 19.97
CA TYR A 329 -7.01 5.42 19.84
C TYR A 329 -7.16 4.17 20.68
N ILE A 330 -6.41 3.12 20.31
CA ILE A 330 -6.18 1.94 21.14
C ILE A 330 -4.69 1.82 21.44
N GLU A 331 -4.35 1.68 22.73
CA GLU A 331 -2.99 1.46 23.21
C GLU A 331 -2.79 -0.02 23.55
N LEU A 332 -1.81 -0.63 22.91
CA LEU A 332 -1.48 -2.05 22.97
C LEU A 332 -0.16 -2.24 23.73
N LEU A 333 -0.17 -3.16 24.69
CA LEU A 333 1.04 -3.59 25.40
C LEU A 333 1.35 -5.03 25.03
N TYR A 334 2.59 -5.28 24.62
CA TYR A 334 3.10 -6.63 24.35
C TYR A 334 4.23 -6.95 25.35
N PRO A 335 4.22 -8.11 26.00
CA PRO A 335 5.21 -8.45 27.01
C PRO A 335 6.58 -8.70 26.38
N GLU A 336 7.61 -8.02 26.88
CA GLU A 336 9.01 -8.21 26.44
C GLU A 336 9.47 -9.66 26.69
N SER A 337 8.97 -10.29 27.76
CA SER A 337 9.28 -11.68 28.11
C SER A 337 8.84 -12.72 27.06
N ALA A 338 7.93 -12.36 26.15
CA ALA A 338 7.53 -13.23 25.04
C ALA A 338 8.50 -13.17 23.85
N VAL A 339 9.46 -12.25 23.88
CA VAL A 339 10.48 -12.07 22.84
C VAL A 339 11.76 -12.79 23.28
N THR A 340 12.16 -13.79 22.52
CA THR A 340 13.42 -14.50 22.78
C THR A 340 14.60 -13.78 22.12
N ASN A 341 15.75 -13.78 22.79
CA ASN A 341 17.00 -13.19 22.29
C ASN A 341 18.05 -14.29 22.14
N ALA A 342 17.96 -15.08 21.07
CA ALA A 342 18.86 -16.21 20.81
C ALA A 342 20.18 -15.81 20.10
N GLY A 343 20.75 -14.64 20.43
CA GLY A 343 22.01 -14.17 19.85
C GLY A 343 21.93 -13.52 18.46
N GLY A 344 20.71 -13.24 17.97
CA GLY A 344 20.44 -12.48 16.74
C GLY A 344 19.88 -11.07 17.02
N ALA A 345 19.42 -10.40 15.95
CA ALA A 345 18.60 -9.21 16.02
C ALA A 345 17.10 -9.57 15.87
N ASN A 346 16.23 -8.70 16.36
CA ASN A 346 14.78 -8.81 16.19
C ASN A 346 14.28 -7.67 15.30
N ALA A 347 13.51 -8.03 14.29
CA ALA A 347 12.68 -7.09 13.55
C ALA A 347 11.23 -7.22 14.02
N PHE A 348 10.59 -6.08 14.28
CA PHE A 348 9.23 -6.01 14.82
C PHE A 348 8.26 -5.53 13.75
N PHE A 349 7.11 -6.19 13.68
CA PHE A 349 6.03 -5.83 12.78
C PHE A 349 4.71 -5.88 13.56
N LEU A 350 3.83 -4.90 13.36
CA LEU A 350 2.43 -5.02 13.74
C LEU A 350 1.76 -5.94 12.70
N TYR A 351 1.39 -7.14 13.13
CA TYR A 351 0.57 -8.05 12.34
C TYR A 351 -0.89 -7.81 12.70
N THR A 352 -1.64 -7.22 11.78
CA THR A 352 -2.99 -6.75 12.03
C THR A 352 -3.90 -7.06 10.86
N LYS A 353 -5.21 -7.08 11.12
CA LYS A 353 -6.24 -7.21 10.09
C LYS A 353 -7.33 -6.18 10.35
N GLY A 354 -7.76 -5.52 9.30
CA GLY A 354 -8.79 -4.51 9.41
C GLY A 354 -9.05 -3.79 8.10
N TYR A 355 -9.84 -2.73 8.19
CA TYR A 355 -10.22 -1.89 7.07
C TYR A 355 -10.62 -0.50 7.57
N SER A 356 -10.79 0.44 6.65
CA SER A 356 -11.33 1.77 6.95
C SER A 356 -12.63 2.01 6.17
N GLU A 357 -13.45 2.93 6.65
CA GLU A 357 -14.64 3.42 5.96
C GLU A 357 -14.58 4.93 5.77
N MET A 358 -14.91 5.36 4.56
CA MET A 358 -15.08 6.78 4.26
C MET A 358 -16.37 7.28 4.89
N ASN A 359 -16.28 8.35 5.66
CA ASN A 359 -17.43 9.10 6.15
C ASN A 359 -17.44 10.49 5.51
N VAL A 360 -17.57 10.51 4.17
CA VAL A 360 -17.55 11.74 3.37
C VAL A 360 -18.90 11.93 2.69
N ARG A 361 -19.38 13.18 2.68
CA ARG A 361 -20.54 13.61 1.89
C ARG A 361 -20.11 14.70 0.93
N PHE A 362 -20.26 14.45 -0.36
CA PHE A 362 -20.03 15.48 -1.36
C PHE A 362 -21.33 16.22 -1.66
N GLU A 363 -21.21 17.52 -1.89
CA GLU A 363 -22.31 18.37 -2.32
C GLU A 363 -22.46 18.36 -3.84
N GLY A 364 -23.54 18.93 -4.35
CA GLY A 364 -23.79 19.06 -5.79
C GLY A 364 -24.44 17.84 -6.44
N ALA A 365 -24.83 18.01 -7.70
CA ALA A 365 -25.40 16.95 -8.52
C ALA A 365 -24.29 16.07 -9.12
N PRO A 366 -24.54 14.77 -9.34
CA PRO A 366 -23.57 13.88 -9.99
C PRO A 366 -23.24 14.36 -11.40
N GLU A 367 -21.96 14.32 -11.76
CA GLU A 367 -21.45 14.57 -13.10
C GLU A 367 -21.62 13.32 -13.98
N ALA A 368 -22.87 12.93 -14.25
CA ALA A 368 -23.18 11.64 -14.88
C ALA A 368 -22.43 11.38 -16.21
N ASN A 369 -22.28 12.40 -17.05
CA ASN A 369 -21.56 12.27 -18.31
C ASN A 369 -20.05 12.03 -18.12
N GLU A 370 -19.45 12.61 -17.08
CA GLU A 370 -18.03 12.37 -16.77
C GLU A 370 -17.85 11.00 -16.13
N LEU A 371 -18.74 10.60 -15.21
CA LEU A 371 -18.72 9.27 -14.60
C LEU A 371 -18.86 8.14 -15.64
N LEU A 372 -19.67 8.35 -16.69
CA LEU A 372 -19.80 7.37 -17.78
C LEU A 372 -18.48 7.13 -18.53
N LYS A 373 -17.62 8.14 -18.67
CA LYS A 373 -16.31 7.99 -19.33
C LYS A 373 -15.33 7.16 -18.49
N LEU A 374 -15.58 7.05 -17.18
CA LEU A 374 -14.69 6.40 -16.22
C LEU A 374 -15.06 4.93 -15.94
N LYS A 375 -15.91 4.32 -16.77
CA LYS A 375 -16.37 2.93 -16.62
C LYS A 375 -15.49 1.89 -17.32
N GLU A 376 -14.77 2.32 -18.36
CA GLU A 376 -13.94 1.41 -19.15
C GLU A 376 -12.62 1.09 -18.41
N PRO A 377 -12.02 -0.10 -18.62
CA PRO A 377 -10.68 -0.39 -18.14
C PRO A 377 -9.68 0.70 -18.56
N GLY A 378 -8.83 1.12 -17.63
CA GLY A 378 -7.79 2.14 -17.83
C GLY A 378 -8.30 3.58 -17.77
N ALA A 379 -9.62 3.79 -17.69
CA ALA A 379 -10.19 5.12 -17.82
C ALA A 379 -9.76 6.09 -16.70
N LEU A 380 -9.46 5.61 -15.49
CA LEU A 380 -8.92 6.48 -14.45
C LEU A 380 -7.45 6.85 -14.68
N ALA A 381 -6.65 5.96 -15.26
CA ALA A 381 -5.29 6.31 -15.67
C ALA A 381 -5.31 7.38 -16.78
N ASP A 382 -6.23 7.25 -17.74
CA ASP A 382 -6.47 8.28 -18.77
C ASP A 382 -6.93 9.60 -18.14
N TYR A 383 -7.86 9.53 -17.19
CA TYR A 383 -8.34 10.69 -16.44
C TYR A 383 -7.22 11.38 -15.66
N SER A 384 -6.37 10.61 -14.97
CA SER A 384 -5.20 11.08 -14.24
C SER A 384 -4.29 11.91 -15.14
N LYS A 385 -3.93 11.36 -16.31
CA LYS A 385 -3.11 12.04 -17.31
C LYS A 385 -3.78 13.31 -17.85
N ALA A 386 -5.06 13.24 -18.17
CA ALA A 386 -5.82 14.38 -18.69
C ALA A 386 -5.88 15.54 -17.69
N GLU A 387 -6.14 15.27 -16.40
CA GLU A 387 -6.12 16.28 -15.34
C GLU A 387 -4.73 16.90 -15.17
N TYR A 388 -3.67 16.09 -15.27
CA TYR A 388 -2.30 16.60 -15.19
C TYR A 388 -1.99 17.58 -16.33
N LEU A 389 -2.27 17.19 -17.57
CA LEU A 389 -2.03 18.02 -18.76
C LEU A 389 -2.85 19.32 -18.71
N LYS A 390 -4.09 19.25 -18.23
CA LYS A 390 -4.95 20.42 -18.01
C LYS A 390 -4.33 21.39 -17.01
N ARG A 391 -3.91 20.92 -15.83
CA ARG A 391 -3.28 21.77 -14.80
C ARG A 391 -1.94 22.35 -15.27
N LYS A 392 -1.13 21.57 -15.99
CA LYS A 392 0.13 22.02 -16.61
C LYS A 392 -0.10 23.13 -17.64
N GLY A 393 -1.14 23.01 -18.46
CA GLY A 393 -1.54 24.05 -19.42
C GLY A 393 -1.99 25.36 -18.76
N GLN A 394 -2.78 25.26 -17.68
CA GLN A 394 -3.23 26.41 -16.90
C GLN A 394 -2.06 27.14 -16.22
N ALA A 395 -1.13 26.40 -15.62
CA ALA A 395 0.07 26.99 -15.00
C ALA A 395 0.92 27.79 -16.01
N LYS A 396 1.08 27.27 -17.24
CA LYS A 396 1.77 27.99 -18.32
C LYS A 396 1.06 29.31 -18.67
N LEU A 397 -0.27 29.29 -18.78
CA LEU A 397 -1.07 30.49 -19.06
C LEU A 397 -1.03 31.52 -17.93
N SER A 398 -0.94 31.09 -16.67
CA SER A 398 -0.83 31.99 -15.51
C SER A 398 0.59 32.54 -15.30
N SER A 399 1.61 31.95 -15.94
CA SER A 399 3.01 32.40 -15.90
C SER A 399 3.41 33.31 -17.06
N MET A 400 2.51 33.49 -18.03
CA MET A 400 2.60 34.48 -19.12
C MET A 400 1.85 35.74 -18.71
#